data_AF-A0A094K1C5-F1
#
_entry.id   AF-A0A094K1C5-F1
#
_cell.length_a   1.000
_cell.length_b   1.000
_cell.length_c   1.000
_cell.angle_alpha   90.00
_cell.angle_beta   90.00
_cell.angle_gamma   90.00
#
_symmetry.space_group_name_H-M   'P 1'
#
loop_
_entity.id
_entity.type
_entity.pdbx_description
1 polymer ?
#
loop_
_entity_poly.entity_id
_entity_poly.type
_entity_poly.pdbx_seq_one_letter_code
_entity_poly.pdbx_strand_id
1 'polypeptide(L)'
;MYRVTIICEGLSSNEGKEASDDIAQEFREHRDWHKNPIFTWDGEKLILTVENDFDDDGKATLDEFGDCLAAYVTDYFDCTITIDSVAKI
;
A
#
# COMPACT_ATOMS: atom_id res chain seq x y z
N MET A 1 10.65 15.84 2.43
CA MET A 1 10.25 14.43 2.35
C MET A 1 8.77 14.42 2.05
N TYR A 2 8.20 13.30 1.61
CA TYR A 2 6.79 13.15 1.28
C TYR A 2 6.23 12.01 2.11
N ARG A 3 5.02 12.20 2.61
CA ARG A 3 4.19 11.14 3.18
C ARG A 3 3.10 10.81 2.18
N VAL A 4 3.04 9.55 1.76
CA VAL A 4 2.09 9.05 0.77
C VAL A 4 1.18 8.04 1.43
N THR A 5 -0.13 8.18 1.23
CA THR A 5 -1.14 7.22 1.66
C THR A 5 -1.85 6.63 0.44
N ILE A 6 -1.83 5.31 0.34
CA ILE A 6 -2.50 4.51 -0.69
C ILE A 6 -3.64 3.72 -0.05
N ILE A 7 -4.76 3.62 -0.75
CA ILE A 7 -5.92 2.82 -0.34
C ILE A 7 -6.22 1.79 -1.43
N CYS A 8 -6.46 0.54 -1.03
CA CYS A 8 -7.10 -0.47 -1.84
C CYS A 8 -8.44 -0.87 -1.24
N GLU A 9 -9.48 -0.84 -2.05
CA GLU A 9 -10.85 -1.23 -1.72
C GLU A 9 -11.27 -2.40 -2.62
N GLY A 10 -12.24 -3.22 -2.18
CA GLY A 10 -12.79 -4.32 -2.98
C GLY A 10 -12.21 -5.70 -2.67
N LEU A 11 -11.26 -5.79 -1.73
CA LEU A 11 -10.76 -7.07 -1.21
C LEU A 11 -11.80 -7.72 -0.29
N SER A 12 -11.89 -9.06 -0.34
CA SER A 12 -12.65 -9.78 0.69
C SER A 12 -11.96 -9.65 2.06
N SER A 13 -12.71 -9.83 3.16
CA SER A 13 -12.15 -9.66 4.51
C SER A 13 -10.99 -10.60 4.83
N ASN A 14 -10.96 -11.81 4.23
CA ASN A 14 -9.84 -12.74 4.42
C ASN A 14 -8.62 -12.30 3.61
N GLU A 15 -8.81 -11.99 2.33
CA GLU A 15 -7.71 -11.54 1.45
C GLU A 15 -7.10 -10.23 1.93
N GLY A 16 -7.94 -9.26 2.33
CA GLY A 16 -7.48 -7.97 2.83
C GLY A 16 -6.60 -8.10 4.07
N LYS A 17 -6.94 -9.03 4.98
CA LYS A 17 -6.12 -9.30 6.15
C LYS A 17 -4.79 -9.97 5.79
N GLU A 18 -4.82 -11.03 4.98
CA GLU A 18 -3.60 -11.78 4.60
C GLU A 18 -2.67 -10.89 3.77
N ALA A 19 -3.20 -10.18 2.78
CA ALA A 19 -2.44 -9.21 1.99
C ALA A 19 -1.86 -8.08 2.86
N SER A 20 -2.59 -7.61 3.88
CA SER A 20 -2.03 -6.61 4.80
C SER A 20 -0.76 -7.11 5.49
N ASP A 21 -0.72 -8.37 5.91
CA ASP A 21 0.42 -8.94 6.63
C ASP A 21 1.60 -9.17 5.67
N ASP A 22 1.35 -9.76 4.49
CA ASP A 22 2.37 -10.07 3.48
C ASP A 22 2.99 -8.82 2.86
N ILE A 23 2.17 -7.86 2.43
CA ILE A 23 2.65 -6.59 1.85
C ILE A 23 3.42 -5.79 2.90
N ALA A 24 2.99 -5.86 4.17
CA ALA A 24 3.72 -5.21 5.24
C ALA A 24 5.10 -5.80 5.49
N GLN A 25 5.26 -7.11 5.29
CA GLN A 25 6.56 -7.76 5.34
C GLN A 25 7.45 -7.33 4.16
N GLU A 26 6.92 -7.38 2.94
CA GLU A 26 7.62 -6.98 1.71
C GLU A 26 8.21 -5.56 1.81
N PHE A 27 7.39 -4.58 2.22
CA PHE A 27 7.87 -3.20 2.37
C PHE A 27 8.92 -3.04 3.47
N ARG A 28 8.85 -3.83 4.55
CA ARG A 28 9.82 -3.75 5.65
C ARG A 28 11.16 -4.40 5.30
N GLU A 29 11.12 -5.48 4.54
CA GLU A 29 12.30 -6.32 4.26
C GLU A 29 12.99 -5.94 2.94
N HIS A 30 12.24 -5.45 1.95
CA HIS A 30 12.73 -5.33 0.57
C HIS A 30 12.65 -3.93 -0.03
N ARG A 31 11.90 -2.99 0.58
CA ARG A 31 11.74 -1.62 0.06
C ARG A 31 12.28 -0.58 1.03
N ASP A 32 13.58 -0.63 1.27
CA ASP A 32 14.28 0.17 2.28
C ASP A 32 14.28 1.69 1.99
N TRP A 33 13.90 2.11 0.78
CA TRP A 33 13.69 3.51 0.41
C TRP A 33 12.39 4.11 0.95
N HIS A 34 11.43 3.29 1.37
CA HIS A 34 10.27 3.72 2.14
C HIS A 34 10.55 3.67 3.64
N LYS A 35 10.17 4.73 4.35
CA LYS A 35 10.37 4.91 5.79
C LYS A 35 9.03 4.86 6.51
N ASN A 36 9.09 4.39 7.76
CA ASN A 36 7.96 4.32 8.68
C ASN A 36 6.69 3.73 8.05
N PRO A 37 6.76 2.57 7.36
CA PRO A 37 5.60 2.04 6.69
C PRO A 37 4.54 1.56 7.70
N ILE A 38 3.33 2.09 7.57
CA ILE A 38 2.16 1.75 8.37
C ILE A 38 1.16 1.06 7.46
N PHE A 39 0.71 -0.12 7.90
CA PHE A 39 -0.29 -0.92 7.22
C PHE A 39 -1.51 -1.07 8.10
N THR A 40 -2.69 -0.91 7.53
CA THR A 40 -3.95 -1.07 8.26
C THR A 40 -4.97 -1.74 7.36
N TRP A 41 -5.54 -2.84 7.86
CA TRP A 41 -6.79 -3.40 7.35
C TRP A 41 -7.90 -3.01 8.32
N ASP A 42 -8.91 -2.28 7.85
CA ASP A 42 -10.04 -1.83 8.69
C ASP A 42 -11.29 -2.73 8.61
N GLY A 43 -11.22 -3.79 7.79
CA GLY A 43 -12.35 -4.68 7.50
C GLY A 43 -12.94 -4.50 6.10
N GLU A 44 -12.67 -3.37 5.45
CA GLU A 44 -13.14 -3.01 4.11
C GLU A 44 -12.02 -2.52 3.20
N LYS A 45 -11.01 -1.84 3.77
CA LYS A 45 -9.94 -1.18 3.04
C LYS A 45 -8.58 -1.60 3.56
N LEU A 46 -7.66 -1.80 2.62
CA LEU A 46 -6.24 -1.94 2.90
C LEU A 46 -5.57 -0.58 2.69
N ILE A 47 -4.94 -0.06 3.74
CA ILE A 47 -4.34 1.26 3.77
C ILE A 47 -2.84 1.10 4.00
N LEU A 48 -2.04 1.70 3.12
CA LEU A 48 -0.60 1.85 3.28
C LEU A 48 -0.28 3.34 3.46
N THR A 49 0.50 3.67 4.47
CA THR A 49 1.16 4.99 4.59
C THR A 49 2.65 4.82 4.71
N VAL A 50 3.41 5.52 3.87
CA VAL A 50 4.88 5.51 3.88
C VAL A 50 5.44 6.93 3.81
N GLU A 51 6.71 7.07 4.15
CA GLU A 51 7.48 8.30 3.95
C GLU A 51 8.66 8.05 3.02
N ASN A 52 8.89 8.91 2.05
CA ASN A 52 10.06 8.82 1.15
C ASN A 52 10.48 10.22 0.66
N ASP A 53 11.65 10.35 0.04
CA ASP A 53 12.19 11.66 -0.39
C ASP A 53 12.02 11.96 -1.88
N PHE A 54 11.34 11.08 -2.62
CA PHE A 54 11.25 11.12 -4.08
C PHE A 54 9.82 11.17 -4.65
N ASP A 55 8.79 10.80 -3.89
CA ASP A 55 7.43 10.58 -4.42
C ASP A 55 6.51 11.79 -4.16
N ASP A 56 6.69 12.83 -4.96
CA ASP A 56 5.95 14.10 -4.80
C ASP A 56 4.51 14.06 -5.35
N ASP A 57 4.16 13.02 -6.09
CA ASP A 57 2.83 12.79 -6.65
C ASP A 57 2.19 11.45 -6.26
N GLY A 58 2.89 10.63 -5.46
CA GLY A 58 2.40 9.37 -4.91
C GLY A 58 2.41 8.19 -5.90
N LYS A 59 2.82 8.40 -7.15
CA LYS A 59 2.73 7.37 -8.19
C LYS A 59 3.75 6.27 -8.01
N ALA A 60 4.92 6.56 -7.46
CA ALA A 60 5.92 5.52 -7.25
C ALA A 60 5.46 4.55 -6.16
N THR A 61 4.91 5.06 -5.05
CA THR A 61 4.32 4.23 -3.99
C THR A 61 3.10 3.47 -4.50
N LEU A 62 2.25 4.09 -5.33
CA LEU A 62 1.10 3.43 -5.94
C LEU A 62 1.51 2.23 -6.82
N ASP A 63 2.48 2.43 -7.70
CA ASP A 63 3.01 1.41 -8.63
C ASP A 63 3.54 0.20 -7.84
N GLU A 64 4.42 0.49 -6.89
CA GLU A 64 5.02 -0.50 -6.01
C GLU A 64 3.96 -1.24 -5.17
N PHE A 65 2.98 -0.55 -4.61
CA PHE A 65 1.89 -1.20 -3.87
C PHE A 65 1.02 -2.08 -4.78
N GLY A 66 0.78 -1.65 -6.01
CA GLY A 66 0.09 -2.44 -7.04
C GLY A 66 0.82 -3.74 -7.39
N ASP A 67 2.15 -3.70 -7.52
CA ASP A 67 2.97 -4.91 -7.71
C ASP A 67 2.77 -5.92 -6.58
N CYS A 68 2.72 -5.45 -5.34
CA CYS A 68 2.49 -6.32 -4.20
C CYS A 68 1.08 -6.92 -4.20
N LEU A 69 0.06 -6.14 -4.52
CA LEU A 69 -1.31 -6.67 -4.65
C LEU A 69 -1.38 -7.74 -5.74
N ALA A 70 -0.76 -7.52 -6.89
CA ALA A 70 -0.71 -8.50 -7.97
C ALA A 70 0.05 -9.80 -7.59
N ALA A 71 1.00 -9.70 -6.65
CA ALA A 71 1.77 -10.85 -6.17
C ALA A 71 1.07 -11.65 -5.05
N TYR A 72 0.40 -10.97 -4.12
CA TYR A 72 -0.13 -11.58 -2.90
C TYR A 72 -1.65 -11.78 -2.88
N VAL A 73 -2.40 -11.11 -3.74
CA VAL A 73 -3.86 -11.28 -3.83
C VAL A 73 -4.21 -12.14 -5.03
N THR A 74 -4.96 -13.21 -4.81
CA THR A 74 -5.35 -14.14 -5.89
C THR A 74 -6.43 -13.54 -6.80
N ASP A 75 -7.43 -12.85 -6.24
CA ASP A 75 -8.51 -12.22 -7.00
C ASP A 75 -8.58 -10.72 -6.73
N TYR A 76 -7.72 -9.95 -7.41
CA TYR A 76 -7.65 -8.49 -7.28
C TYR A 76 -8.42 -7.74 -8.39
N PHE A 77 -9.18 -8.44 -9.24
CA PHE A 77 -9.82 -7.83 -10.43
C PHE A 77 -10.88 -6.78 -10.08
N ASP A 78 -11.57 -6.95 -8.95
CA ASP A 78 -12.56 -6.01 -8.44
C ASP A 78 -11.95 -4.93 -7.54
N CYS A 79 -10.63 -4.95 -7.33
CA CYS A 79 -9.97 -4.00 -6.48
C CYS A 79 -9.78 -2.65 -7.16
N THR A 80 -9.98 -1.58 -6.39
CA THR A 80 -9.66 -0.22 -6.80
C THR A 80 -8.54 0.31 -5.92
N ILE A 81 -7.42 0.68 -6.54
CA ILE A 81 -6.26 1.26 -5.84
C ILE A 81 -6.23 2.75 -6.13
N THR A 82 -6.15 3.58 -5.09
CA THR A 82 -6.09 5.04 -5.23
C THR A 82 -5.02 5.65 -4.32
N ILE A 83 -4.48 6.79 -4.77
CA ILE A 83 -3.68 7.67 -3.91
C ILE A 83 -4.68 8.51 -3.11
N ASP A 84 -4.74 8.28 -1.81
CA ASP A 84 -5.60 9.05 -0.92
C ASP A 84 -5.00 10.43 -0.63
N SER A 85 -3.71 10.48 -0.31
CA SER A 85 -3.03 11.74 -0.04
C SER A 85 -1.51 11.69 -0.27
N VAL A 86 -0.98 12.86 -0.62
CA VAL A 86 0.47 13.14 -0.67
C VAL A 86 0.72 14.44 0.08
N ALA A 87 1.56 14.40 1.10
CA ALA A 87 1.89 15.55 1.92
C ALA A 87 3.39 15.76 2.01
N LYS A 88 3.85 16.99 1.80
CA LYS A 88 5.25 17.36 2.04
C LYS A 88 5.50 17.49 3.54
N ILE A 89 6.52 16.80 4.04
CA ILE A 89 6.97 16.77 5.45
C ILE A 89 8.45 17.07 5.60
#